data_AF-A0A972CTT1-F1
#
_entry.id   AF-A0A972CTT1-F1
#
_cell.length_a   1.000
_cell.length_b   1.000
_cell.length_c   1.000
_cell.angle_alpha   90.00
_cell.angle_beta   90.00
_cell.angle_gamma   90.00
#
_symmetry.space_group_name_H-M   'P 1'
#
loop_
_entity.id
_entity.type
_entity.pdbx_description
1 polymer ?
#
loop_
_entity_poly.entity_id
_entity_poly.type
_entity_poly.pdbx_seq_one_letter_code
_entity_poly.pdbx_strand_id
1 'polypeptide(L)'
;MKKVKFRKVLFIIGICVVLLGAAVIYASPGTSSDPLVSLGYLEKVAKFNVVEVKAGKILTGKGGTEIILRGSPSSSKTVGKAVIYSTDKDGLSDITAGKDLRNGANVPLNHLLIVPRDGRGVRAVTDTIYLIKGEYTIK
;
A
#
# COMPACT_ATOMS: atom_id res chain seq x y z
N MET A 1 -0.42 -4.76 -66.01
CA MET A 1 0.06 -5.75 -65.01
C MET A 1 0.88 -5.15 -63.84
N LYS A 2 1.49 -3.96 -63.94
CA LYS A 2 2.34 -3.38 -62.87
C LYS A 2 1.58 -2.88 -61.62
N LYS A 3 0.38 -2.31 -61.77
CA LYS A 3 -0.42 -1.77 -60.64
C LYS A 3 -0.86 -2.83 -59.61
N VAL A 4 -1.16 -4.06 -60.05
CA VAL A 4 -1.58 -5.16 -59.16
C VAL A 4 -0.41 -5.67 -58.31
N LYS A 5 0.82 -5.71 -58.86
CA LYS A 5 2.02 -6.08 -58.11
C LYS A 5 2.35 -5.04 -57.03
N PHE A 6 2.23 -3.75 -57.35
CA PHE A 6 2.47 -2.66 -56.38
C PHE A 6 1.48 -2.67 -55.20
N ARG A 7 0.19 -2.91 -55.47
CA ARG A 7 -0.84 -3.00 -54.40
C ARG A 7 -0.61 -4.19 -53.46
N LYS A 8 -0.11 -5.32 -53.97
CA LYS A 8 0.25 -6.49 -53.15
C LYS A 8 1.47 -6.22 -52.27
N VAL A 9 2.48 -5.50 -52.78
CA VAL A 9 3.66 -5.10 -52.01
C VAL A 9 3.27 -4.17 -50.85
N LEU A 10 2.42 -3.18 -51.10
CA LEU A 10 1.93 -2.27 -50.04
C LEU A 10 1.17 -3.03 -48.93
N PHE A 11 0.38 -4.03 -49.32
CA PHE A 11 -0.38 -4.85 -48.37
C PHE A 11 0.55 -5.70 -47.48
N ILE A 12 1.60 -6.28 -48.05
CA ILE A 12 2.61 -7.05 -47.31
C ILE A 12 3.38 -6.14 -46.34
N ILE A 13 3.78 -4.94 -46.78
CA ILE A 13 4.46 -3.97 -45.91
C ILE A 13 3.52 -3.54 -44.77
N GLY A 14 2.25 -3.29 -45.05
CA GLY A 14 1.25 -2.97 -44.02
C GLY A 14 1.11 -4.08 -42.99
N ILE A 15 1.07 -5.35 -43.41
CA ILE A 15 1.03 -6.51 -42.51
C ILE A 15 2.32 -6.60 -41.67
N CYS A 16 3.49 -6.43 -42.28
CA CYS A 16 4.77 -6.44 -41.55
C CYS A 16 4.85 -5.32 -40.50
N VAL A 17 4.36 -4.12 -40.82
CA VAL A 17 4.32 -2.99 -39.88
C VAL A 17 3.36 -3.26 -38.71
N VAL A 18 2.20 -3.87 -38.96
CA VAL A 18 1.27 -4.27 -37.90
C VAL A 18 1.87 -5.36 -37.01
N LEU A 19 2.55 -6.35 -37.59
CA LEU A 19 3.21 -7.41 -36.83
C LEU A 19 4.40 -6.89 -35.98
N LEU A 20 5.21 -5.99 -36.54
CA LEU A 20 6.31 -5.33 -35.83
C LEU A 20 5.79 -4.41 -34.71
N GLY A 21 4.72 -3.65 -34.97
CA GLY A 21 4.08 -2.80 -33.97
C GLY A 21 3.49 -3.59 -32.81
N ALA A 22 2.93 -4.77 -33.07
CA ALA A 22 2.41 -5.65 -32.02
C ALA A 22 3.53 -6.21 -31.12
N ALA A 23 4.71 -6.53 -31.65
CA ALA A 23 5.81 -7.10 -30.88
C ALA A 23 6.38 -6.15 -29.81
N VAL A 24 6.39 -4.84 -30.07
CA VAL A 24 6.88 -3.82 -29.11
C VAL A 24 6.01 -3.72 -27.86
N ILE A 25 4.72 -4.09 -27.95
CA ILE A 25 3.76 -4.03 -26.84
C ILE A 25 4.01 -5.13 -25.80
N TYR A 26 4.64 -6.24 -26.18
CA TYR A 26 4.81 -7.41 -25.31
C TYR A 26 6.15 -7.47 -24.55
N ALA A 27 7.00 -6.46 -24.68
CA ALA A 27 8.15 -6.31 -23.79
C ALA A 27 7.66 -5.88 -22.40
N SER A 28 7.24 -6.86 -21.60
CA SER A 28 6.78 -6.61 -20.24
C SER A 28 7.93 -6.06 -19.41
N PRO A 29 7.77 -4.89 -18.76
CA PRO A 29 8.83 -4.32 -17.95
C PRO A 29 9.02 -5.17 -16.69
N GLY A 30 10.14 -5.89 -16.62
CA GLY A 30 10.57 -6.67 -15.45
C GLY A 30 10.14 -8.15 -15.49
N THR A 31 10.70 -8.92 -14.56
CA THR A 31 10.40 -10.35 -14.37
C THR A 31 9.67 -10.57 -13.06
N SER A 32 9.14 -11.76 -12.80
CA SER A 32 8.54 -12.07 -11.49
C SER A 32 9.56 -12.05 -10.34
N SER A 33 10.82 -12.37 -10.63
CA SER A 33 11.91 -12.35 -9.63
C SER A 33 12.48 -10.95 -9.39
N ASP A 34 12.38 -10.07 -10.40
CA ASP A 34 12.81 -8.67 -10.34
C ASP A 34 11.76 -7.79 -11.03
N PRO A 35 10.67 -7.44 -10.30
CA PRO A 35 9.58 -6.66 -10.86
C PRO A 35 10.00 -5.18 -10.97
N LEU A 36 9.75 -4.58 -12.14
CA LEU A 36 9.89 -3.13 -12.28
C LEU A 36 8.67 -2.44 -11.66
N VAL A 37 8.92 -1.55 -10.71
CA VAL A 37 7.89 -0.73 -10.05
C VAL A 37 8.16 0.76 -10.26
N SER A 38 7.11 1.58 -10.27
CA SER A 38 7.28 3.03 -10.34
C SER A 38 7.84 3.57 -9.03
N LEU A 39 8.61 4.67 -9.11
CA LEU A 39 9.15 5.34 -7.93
C LEU A 39 8.03 5.73 -6.95
N GLY A 40 6.92 6.27 -7.45
CA GLY A 40 5.79 6.65 -6.59
C GLY A 40 5.16 5.48 -5.85
N TYR A 41 5.08 4.29 -6.47
CA TYR A 41 4.64 3.09 -5.75
C TYR A 41 5.64 2.69 -4.66
N LEU A 42 6.93 2.69 -4.98
CA LEU A 42 7.99 2.35 -4.02
C LEU A 42 7.98 3.33 -2.83
N GLU A 43 7.86 4.62 -3.07
CA GLU A 43 7.77 5.63 -2.00
C GLU A 43 6.52 5.44 -1.13
N LYS A 44 5.39 5.09 -1.75
CA LYS A 44 4.15 4.81 -1.02
C LYS A 44 4.28 3.63 -0.06
N VAL A 45 5.01 2.57 -0.42
CA VAL A 45 5.09 1.35 0.41
C VAL A 45 6.34 1.29 1.30
N ALA A 46 7.46 1.88 0.87
CA ALA A 46 8.76 1.74 1.53
C ALA A 46 9.11 2.92 2.46
N LYS A 47 8.39 4.05 2.40
CA LYS A 47 8.59 5.20 3.30
C LYS A 47 7.46 5.29 4.32
N PHE A 48 7.75 5.95 5.44
CA PHE A 48 6.70 6.36 6.36
C PHE A 48 5.88 7.50 5.76
N ASN A 49 4.57 7.30 5.70
CA ASN A 49 3.61 8.28 5.24
C ASN A 49 2.78 8.77 6.43
N VAL A 50 2.46 10.08 6.41
CA VAL A 50 1.53 10.68 7.38
C VAL A 50 0.11 10.37 6.95
N VAL A 51 -0.67 9.77 7.84
CA VAL A 51 -2.03 9.33 7.52
C VAL A 51 -2.98 9.76 8.63
N GLU A 52 -4.02 10.53 8.26
CA GLU A 52 -5.10 10.87 9.17
C GLU A 52 -6.19 9.80 9.14
N VAL A 53 -6.67 9.38 10.31
CA VAL A 53 -7.76 8.42 10.45
C VAL A 53 -8.80 9.01 11.40
N LYS A 54 -10.02 9.17 10.89
CA LYS A 54 -11.15 9.74 11.63
C LYS A 54 -11.64 8.79 12.73
N ALA A 55 -12.21 9.36 13.79
CA ALA A 55 -12.80 8.59 14.87
C ALA A 55 -13.79 7.51 14.34
N GLY A 56 -13.74 6.33 14.93
CA GLY A 56 -14.55 5.17 14.56
C GLY A 56 -14.02 4.36 13.36
N LYS A 57 -13.08 4.90 12.59
CA LYS A 57 -12.49 4.21 11.44
C LYS A 57 -11.42 3.20 11.86
N ILE A 58 -11.27 2.17 11.05
CA ILE A 58 -10.31 1.09 11.28
C ILE A 58 -9.23 1.18 10.20
N LEU A 59 -7.99 1.34 10.66
CA LEU A 59 -6.78 1.22 9.86
C LEU A 59 -6.25 -0.20 9.99
N THR A 60 -6.24 -0.99 8.92
CA THR A 60 -5.63 -2.33 8.89
C THR A 60 -4.40 -2.34 7.98
N GLY A 61 -3.30 -2.94 8.44
CA GLY A 61 -2.11 -3.16 7.63
C GLY A 61 -2.04 -4.56 7.05
N LYS A 62 -1.21 -4.73 6.02
CA LYS A 62 -0.70 -6.04 5.59
C LYS A 62 0.41 -6.52 6.54
N GLY A 63 0.74 -7.81 6.50
CA GLY A 63 1.87 -8.36 7.24
C GLY A 63 3.15 -7.55 7.00
N GLY A 64 3.84 -7.18 8.07
CA GLY A 64 5.04 -6.34 8.03
C GLY A 64 4.79 -4.83 8.02
N THR A 65 3.53 -4.38 8.00
CA THR A 65 3.21 -2.95 8.09
C THR A 65 3.62 -2.39 9.45
N GLU A 66 4.26 -1.23 9.44
CA GLU A 66 4.69 -0.50 10.63
C GLU A 66 3.77 0.69 10.88
N ILE A 67 3.30 0.86 12.11
CA ILE A 67 2.35 1.89 12.51
C ILE A 67 2.87 2.61 13.76
N ILE A 68 2.87 3.94 13.74
CA ILE A 68 3.17 4.78 14.90
C ILE A 68 2.03 5.78 15.08
N LEU A 69 1.31 5.73 16.20
CA LEU A 69 0.35 6.77 16.56
C LEU A 69 1.10 8.03 17.01
N ARG A 70 0.91 9.15 16.32
CA ARG A 70 1.58 10.43 16.60
C ARG A 70 0.72 11.44 17.36
N GLY A 71 -0.57 11.18 17.49
CA GLY A 71 -1.51 12.08 18.14
C GLY A 71 -2.73 12.30 17.27
N SER A 72 -3.22 13.54 17.23
CA SER A 72 -4.41 13.96 16.48
C SER A 72 -4.08 15.12 15.54
N PRO A 73 -4.89 15.38 14.50
CA PRO A 73 -4.75 16.58 13.68
C PRO A 73 -4.86 17.86 14.50
N SER A 74 -4.19 18.93 14.06
CA SER A 74 -4.23 20.23 14.75
C SER A 74 -5.64 20.84 14.83
N SER A 75 -6.54 20.42 13.93
CA SER A 75 -7.95 20.80 13.96
C SER A 75 -8.79 20.04 14.99
N SER A 76 -8.25 18.97 15.58
CA SER A 76 -8.92 18.17 16.60
C SER A 76 -8.73 18.76 17.99
N LYS A 77 -9.81 18.84 18.77
CA LYS A 77 -9.80 19.32 20.16
C LYS A 77 -9.37 18.25 21.18
N THR A 78 -9.14 17.03 20.72
CA THR A 78 -8.84 15.87 21.57
C THR A 78 -7.54 15.22 21.15
N VAL A 79 -6.76 14.75 22.12
CA VAL A 79 -5.57 13.91 21.86
C VAL A 79 -5.97 12.67 21.07
N GLY A 80 -5.10 12.27 20.13
CA GLY A 80 -5.28 11.04 19.36
C GLY A 80 -5.27 9.81 20.25
N LYS A 81 -6.34 9.04 20.20
CA LYS A 81 -6.53 7.79 20.93
C LYS A 81 -6.97 6.72 19.96
N ALA A 82 -6.41 5.53 20.11
CA ALA A 82 -6.78 4.36 19.34
C ALA A 82 -6.64 3.10 20.19
N VAL A 83 -7.31 2.04 19.74
CA VAL A 83 -7.19 0.69 20.32
C VAL A 83 -6.76 -0.28 19.24
N ILE A 84 -6.07 -1.35 19.63
CA ILE A 84 -5.73 -2.45 18.74
C ILE A 84 -7.01 -3.05 18.16
N TYR A 85 -6.98 -3.31 16.87
CA TYR A 85 -8.03 -4.04 16.15
C TYR A 85 -7.44 -5.33 15.57
N SER A 86 -8.10 -6.44 15.85
CA SER A 86 -7.83 -7.75 15.23
C SER A 86 -9.13 -8.52 15.06
N THR A 87 -9.16 -9.43 14.07
CA THR A 87 -10.23 -10.43 13.92
C THR A 87 -10.08 -11.59 14.91
N ASP A 88 -8.92 -11.72 15.56
CA ASP A 88 -8.61 -12.73 16.58
C ASP A 88 -8.28 -12.08 17.95
N LYS A 89 -7.86 -12.90 18.92
CA LYS A 89 -7.51 -12.45 20.28
C LYS A 89 -6.14 -11.76 20.38
N ASP A 90 -5.27 -12.01 19.41
CA ASP A 90 -3.93 -11.45 19.38
C ASP A 90 -3.97 -10.07 18.69
N GLY A 91 -2.84 -9.39 18.55
CA GLY A 91 -2.84 -8.04 17.97
C GLY A 91 -1.52 -7.66 17.34
N LEU A 92 -0.98 -6.50 17.72
CA LEU A 92 0.25 -5.95 17.13
C LEU A 92 1.42 -6.14 18.09
N SER A 93 2.61 -6.31 17.53
CA SER A 93 3.84 -6.35 18.31
C SER A 93 4.34 -4.94 18.54
N ASP A 94 4.51 -4.57 19.80
CA ASP A 94 5.05 -3.28 20.23
C ASP A 94 6.56 -3.43 20.44
N ILE A 95 7.32 -2.96 19.45
CA ILE A 95 8.78 -3.10 19.41
C ILE A 95 9.43 -2.15 20.41
N THR A 96 8.80 -1.01 20.68
CA THR A 96 9.32 -0.03 21.64
C THR A 96 9.22 -0.56 23.08
N ALA A 97 8.12 -1.20 23.44
CA ALA A 97 7.92 -1.78 24.76
C ALA A 97 8.36 -3.25 24.89
N GLY A 98 8.70 -3.92 23.78
CA GLY A 98 9.14 -5.32 23.76
C GLY A 98 8.04 -6.32 24.14
N LYS A 99 6.79 -6.07 23.75
CA LYS A 99 5.65 -6.94 24.09
C LYS A 99 4.57 -6.93 23.01
N ASP A 100 3.69 -7.91 23.03
CA ASP A 100 2.49 -7.90 22.17
C ASP A 100 1.32 -7.14 22.84
N LEU A 101 0.63 -6.35 22.04
CA LEU A 101 -0.62 -5.68 22.40
C LEU A 101 -1.79 -6.50 21.84
N ARG A 102 -2.66 -6.98 22.74
CA ARG A 102 -3.85 -7.77 22.37
C ARG A 102 -4.95 -6.90 21.79
N ASN A 103 -5.91 -7.54 21.12
CA ASN A 103 -7.11 -6.87 20.59
C ASN A 103 -7.82 -6.03 21.68
N GLY A 104 -8.21 -4.81 21.35
CA GLY A 104 -8.82 -3.86 22.28
C GLY A 104 -7.86 -3.14 23.24
N ALA A 105 -6.58 -3.51 23.30
CA ALA A 105 -5.60 -2.78 24.10
C ALA A 105 -5.40 -1.35 23.57
N ASN A 106 -5.06 -0.41 24.44
CA ASN A 106 -4.74 0.95 24.03
C ASN A 106 -3.48 0.98 23.16
N VAL A 107 -3.51 1.80 22.11
CA VAL A 107 -2.35 2.07 21.26
C VAL A 107 -1.50 3.16 21.94
N PRO A 108 -0.26 2.84 22.39
CA PRO A 108 0.61 3.84 22.98
C PRO A 108 1.10 4.85 21.94
N LEU A 109 1.21 6.12 22.36
CA LEU A 109 1.78 7.17 21.53
C LEU A 109 3.26 6.92 21.26
N ASN A 110 3.68 7.21 20.03
CA ASN A 110 5.08 7.20 19.60
C ASN A 110 5.79 5.84 19.67
N HIS A 111 5.05 4.75 19.84
CA HIS A 111 5.63 3.40 19.80
C HIS A 111 5.59 2.84 18.39
N LEU A 112 6.63 2.09 18.01
CA LEU A 112 6.68 1.36 16.76
C LEU A 112 5.91 0.05 16.89
N LEU A 113 4.76 -0.02 16.23
CA LEU A 113 3.94 -1.21 16.19
C LEU A 113 4.11 -1.93 14.85
N ILE A 114 4.33 -3.23 14.89
CA ILE A 114 4.38 -4.09 13.70
C ILE A 114 3.08 -4.89 13.61
N VAL A 115 2.48 -4.89 12.43
CA VAL A 115 1.39 -5.78 12.03
C VAL A 115 1.98 -7.15 11.67
N PRO A 116 1.84 -8.20 12.50
CA PRO A 116 2.54 -9.46 12.24
C PRO A 116 1.95 -10.24 11.06
N ARG A 117 0.65 -10.04 10.77
CA ARG A 117 -0.08 -10.64 9.65
C ARG A 117 -1.31 -9.81 9.29
N ASP A 118 -1.82 -10.07 8.09
CA ASP A 118 -3.01 -9.43 7.54
C ASP A 118 -4.24 -9.48 8.47
N GLY A 119 -5.11 -8.48 8.35
CA GLY A 119 -6.37 -8.40 9.10
C GLY A 119 -6.26 -7.74 10.46
N ARG A 120 -5.08 -7.22 10.81
CA ARG A 120 -4.83 -6.49 12.07
C ARG A 120 -4.50 -5.02 11.83
N GLY A 121 -4.68 -4.22 12.87
CA GLY A 121 -4.28 -2.83 12.88
C GLY A 121 -4.83 -2.10 14.09
N VAL A 122 -5.40 -0.93 13.88
CA VAL A 122 -5.88 -0.04 14.94
C VAL A 122 -7.23 0.55 14.58
N ARG A 123 -8.09 0.72 15.59
CA ARG A 123 -9.34 1.46 15.49
C ARG A 123 -9.18 2.80 16.18
N ALA A 124 -9.41 3.87 15.44
CA ALA A 124 -9.38 5.23 15.96
C ALA A 124 -10.55 5.45 16.92
N VAL A 125 -10.25 5.84 18.17
CA VAL A 125 -11.26 6.24 19.16
C VAL A 125 -11.57 7.73 19.01
N THR A 126 -10.55 8.53 18.72
CA THR A 126 -10.66 9.94 18.33
C THR A 126 -9.97 10.15 16.97
N ASP A 127 -10.08 11.34 16.40
CA ASP A 127 -9.29 11.69 15.20
C ASP A 127 -7.80 11.54 15.48
N THR A 128 -7.12 10.78 14.62
CA THR A 128 -5.75 10.31 14.84
C THR A 128 -4.85 10.60 13.65
N ILE A 129 -3.56 10.81 13.91
CA ILE A 129 -2.49 10.88 12.91
C ILE A 129 -1.53 9.73 13.17
N TYR A 130 -1.19 9.01 12.11
CA TYR A 130 -0.18 7.95 12.12
C TYR A 130 0.99 8.27 11.20
N LEU A 131 2.16 7.73 11.55
CA LEU A 131 3.17 7.39 10.55
C LEU A 131 2.98 5.93 10.19
N ILE A 132 2.89 5.62 8.90
CA ILE A 132 2.66 4.26 8.40
C ILE A 132 3.64 3.93 7.29
N LYS A 133 4.32 2.79 7.40
CA LYS A 133 5.15 2.21 6.33
C LYS A 133 4.59 0.84 5.98
N GLY A 134 4.41 0.55 4.69
CA GLY A 134 3.77 -0.66 4.19
C GLY A 134 2.34 -0.43 3.69
N GLU A 135 1.72 -1.50 3.19
CA GLU A 135 0.38 -1.46 2.64
C GLU A 135 -0.70 -1.43 3.73
N TYR A 136 -1.69 -0.56 3.57
CA TYR A 136 -2.79 -0.43 4.53
C TYR A 136 -4.11 -0.10 3.86
N THR A 137 -5.19 -0.24 4.62
CA THR A 137 -6.55 0.16 4.23
C THR A 137 -7.24 0.84 5.41
N ILE A 138 -8.10 1.83 5.11
CA ILE A 138 -8.93 2.52 6.10
C ILE A 138 -10.40 2.26 5.74
N LYS A 139 -11.21 1.84 6.70
CA LYS A 139 -12.66 1.57 6.53
C LYS A 139 -13.49 2.20 7.65
#